data_AF-A0A8T9DF61-F1
#
_entry.id   AF-A0A8T9DF61-F1
#
_cell.length_a   1.000
_cell.length_b   1.000
_cell.length_c   1.000
_cell.angle_alpha   90.00
_cell.angle_beta   90.00
_cell.angle_gamma   90.00
#
_symmetry.space_group_name_H-M   'P 1'
#
loop_
_entity.id
_entity.type
_entity.pdbx_description
1 polymer ?
#
loop_
_entity_poly.entity_id
_entity_poly.type
_entity_poly.pdbx_seq_one_letter_code
_entity_poly.pdbx_strand_id
1 'polypeptide(L)'
;MLIDPLISFDAISLHELNSCLDIWGHRMGPINRPTPTSAHGLRHSGRLVAVTATDHLMAAAVKGLTRADAIELSRVCAERPDLCRVAVRLWREFIFPAMKKPWAISYQDAVIHGGNLYRFDGWVRIGFSHSGKDTRSGRPGRDKYVWAWNADPAIRASTVEPIQKGCSMTENTAPLKPRQGLTQEFIEQLAEDAGGEEYGPRTWNMAFKRDALHRFADSIARFCQSALTIQEPASEPVATGLRLSADRLDASFPNRTGTDNG
;
A
#
# COMPACT_ATOMS: atom_id res chain seq x y z
N MET A 1 -12.56 -18.21 -20.57
CA MET A 1 -12.36 -16.76 -20.43
C MET A 1 -11.93 -16.52 -18.99
N LEU A 2 -10.70 -16.06 -18.76
CA LEU A 2 -10.30 -15.64 -17.41
C LEU A 2 -10.85 -14.23 -17.20
N ILE A 3 -11.62 -14.04 -16.13
CA ILE A 3 -12.12 -12.72 -15.73
C ILE A 3 -10.98 -12.04 -14.97
N ASP A 4 -10.58 -10.85 -15.40
CA ASP A 4 -9.57 -10.09 -14.68
C ASP A 4 -10.05 -9.77 -13.27
N PRO A 5 -9.19 -9.91 -12.25
CA PRO A 5 -9.59 -9.63 -10.87
C PRO A 5 -9.98 -8.16 -10.70
N LEU A 6 -11.02 -7.91 -9.91
CA LEU A 6 -11.45 -6.54 -9.59
C LEU A 6 -10.33 -5.77 -8.87
N ILE A 7 -9.57 -6.43 -7.99
CA ILE A 7 -8.42 -5.88 -7.27
C ILE A 7 -7.26 -6.88 -7.35
N SER A 8 -6.05 -6.39 -7.64
CA SER A 8 -4.84 -7.20 -7.60
C SER A 8 -3.65 -6.40 -7.06
N PHE A 9 -2.64 -7.08 -6.50
CA PHE A 9 -1.42 -6.46 -6.01
C PHE A 9 -0.21 -7.23 -6.53
N ASP A 10 0.34 -6.77 -7.64
CA ASP A 10 1.27 -7.54 -8.46
C ASP A 10 2.59 -6.80 -8.68
N ALA A 11 3.59 -7.53 -9.13
CA ALA A 11 4.82 -6.93 -9.64
C ALA A 11 4.52 -6.04 -10.86
N ILE A 12 5.18 -4.89 -10.93
CA ILE A 12 5.08 -3.95 -12.05
C ILE A 12 6.46 -3.61 -12.58
N SER A 13 6.52 -3.11 -13.81
CA SER A 13 7.77 -2.61 -14.36
C SER A 13 8.23 -1.32 -13.67
N LEU A 14 9.53 -1.06 -13.69
CA LEU A 14 10.09 0.23 -13.26
C LEU A 14 9.52 1.39 -14.10
N HIS A 15 9.19 1.14 -15.37
CA HIS A 15 8.55 2.12 -16.24
C HIS A 15 7.16 2.52 -15.72
N GLU A 16 6.28 1.55 -15.46
CA GLU A 16 4.96 1.80 -14.88
C GLU A 16 5.04 2.51 -13.52
N LEU A 17 5.95 2.06 -12.65
CA LEU A 17 6.22 2.72 -11.37
C LEU A 17 6.57 4.20 -11.59
N ASN A 18 7.52 4.49 -12.47
CA ASN A 18 8.00 5.84 -12.72
C ASN A 18 6.92 6.73 -13.35
N SER A 19 6.10 6.19 -14.25
CA SER A 19 4.93 6.90 -14.80
C SER A 19 3.95 7.28 -13.68
N CYS A 20 3.63 6.36 -12.77
CA CYS A 20 2.78 6.66 -11.61
C CYS A 20 3.39 7.71 -10.67
N LEU A 21 4.69 7.62 -10.38
CA LEU A 21 5.38 8.59 -9.51
C LEU A 21 5.37 10.00 -10.10
N ASP A 22 5.46 10.13 -11.42
CA ASP A 22 5.40 11.41 -12.13
C ASP A 22 3.97 11.95 -12.17
N ILE A 23 3.01 11.16 -12.67
CA ILE A 23 1.59 11.54 -12.82
C ILE A 23 0.97 11.92 -11.47
N TRP A 24 1.27 11.16 -10.41
CA TRP A 24 0.73 11.44 -9.06
C TRP A 24 1.58 12.45 -8.26
N GLY A 25 2.60 13.04 -8.88
CA GLY A 25 3.38 14.13 -8.28
C GLY A 25 4.17 13.70 -7.04
N HIS A 26 4.74 12.49 -7.02
CA HIS A 26 5.55 12.04 -5.90
C HIS A 26 6.74 13.00 -5.70
N ARG A 27 6.93 13.51 -4.49
CA ARG A 27 7.90 14.60 -4.22
C ARG A 27 9.35 14.25 -4.55
N MET A 28 9.72 12.98 -4.43
CA MET A 28 11.07 12.53 -4.81
C MET A 28 11.21 12.21 -6.31
N GLY A 29 10.11 12.28 -7.05
CA GLY A 29 10.03 11.96 -8.47
C GLY A 29 10.31 10.49 -8.79
N PRO A 30 10.48 10.20 -10.09
CA PRO A 30 10.88 8.89 -10.62
C PRO A 30 12.18 8.37 -10.02
N ILE A 31 12.33 7.04 -9.99
CA ILE A 31 13.56 6.35 -9.64
C ILE A 31 14.42 6.21 -10.90
N ASN A 32 15.49 7.00 -10.97
CA ASN A 32 16.48 6.99 -12.06
C ASN A 32 17.84 6.43 -11.61
N ARG A 33 17.90 5.79 -10.45
CA ARG A 33 19.17 5.22 -9.93
C ARG A 33 19.38 3.84 -10.54
N PRO A 34 20.61 3.48 -10.93
CA PRO A 34 20.93 2.17 -11.49
C PRO A 34 21.04 1.12 -10.37
N THR A 35 20.03 1.05 -9.51
CA THR A 35 19.97 0.08 -8.41
C THR A 35 18.85 -0.90 -8.67
N PRO A 36 19.06 -2.20 -8.40
CA PRO A 36 17.97 -3.18 -8.43
C PRO A 36 16.80 -2.66 -7.60
N THR A 37 15.66 -2.52 -8.27
CA THR A 37 14.43 -1.96 -7.71
C THR A 37 13.34 -2.99 -7.89
N SER A 38 12.69 -3.37 -6.80
CA SER A 38 11.50 -4.22 -6.85
C SER A 38 10.26 -3.34 -6.72
N ALA A 39 9.39 -3.38 -7.71
CA ALA A 39 8.21 -2.51 -7.80
C ALA A 39 6.93 -3.34 -7.81
N HIS A 40 5.94 -2.91 -7.02
CA HIS A 40 4.63 -3.57 -6.94
C HIS A 40 3.52 -2.54 -6.98
N GLY A 41 2.39 -2.90 -7.59
CA GLY A 41 1.26 -2.02 -7.82
C GLY A 41 -0.08 -2.62 -7.39
N LEU A 42 -0.89 -1.82 -6.71
CA LEU A 42 -2.30 -2.11 -6.46
C LEU A 42 -3.11 -1.69 -7.67
N ARG A 43 -3.87 -2.62 -8.25
CA ARG A 43 -4.79 -2.37 -9.36
C ARG A 43 -6.24 -2.43 -8.91
N HIS A 44 -7.07 -1.63 -9.56
CA HIS A 44 -8.53 -1.71 -9.53
C HIS A 44 -9.05 -1.71 -10.97
N SER A 45 -9.71 -2.80 -11.36
CA SER A 45 -10.15 -3.04 -12.75
C SER A 45 -9.02 -2.84 -13.76
N GLY A 46 -7.87 -3.50 -13.51
CA GLY A 46 -6.67 -3.42 -14.35
C GLY A 46 -5.86 -2.12 -14.24
N ARG A 47 -6.39 -1.06 -13.63
CA ARG A 47 -5.73 0.25 -13.53
C ARG A 47 -4.94 0.40 -12.23
N LEU A 48 -3.69 0.89 -12.31
CA LEU A 48 -2.89 1.19 -11.12
C LEU A 48 -3.49 2.33 -10.29
N VAL A 49 -3.63 2.10 -8.99
CA VAL A 49 -4.16 3.09 -8.02
C VAL A 49 -3.21 3.34 -6.85
N ALA A 50 -2.25 2.45 -6.61
CA ALA A 50 -1.12 2.67 -5.70
C ALA A 50 0.10 1.88 -6.15
N VAL A 51 1.29 2.35 -5.79
CA VAL A 51 2.57 1.71 -6.11
C VAL A 51 3.53 1.76 -4.92
N THR A 52 4.37 0.74 -4.83
CA THR A 52 5.47 0.64 -3.86
C THR A 52 6.75 0.31 -4.60
N ALA A 53 7.87 0.80 -4.07
CA ALA A 53 9.20 0.44 -4.56
C ALA A 53 10.11 0.09 -3.39
N THR A 54 10.94 -0.92 -3.62
CA THR A 54 11.91 -1.41 -2.66
C THR A 54 13.30 -1.42 -3.27
N ASP A 55 14.23 -0.76 -2.59
CA ASP A 55 15.60 -0.58 -3.07
C ASP A 55 16.64 -0.93 -1.98
N HIS A 56 17.91 -1.01 -2.42
CA HIS A 56 19.08 -1.14 -1.55
C HIS A 56 19.81 0.19 -1.31
N LEU A 57 19.07 1.31 -1.31
CA LEU A 57 19.63 2.66 -1.26
C LEU A 57 20.03 3.14 0.13
N MET A 58 19.70 2.38 1.17
CA MET A 58 20.08 2.73 2.53
C MET A 58 21.59 2.91 2.69
N ALA A 59 21.99 3.76 3.65
CA ALA A 59 23.38 3.86 4.09
C ALA A 59 23.91 2.49 4.54
N ALA A 60 25.23 2.32 4.61
CA ALA A 60 25.83 1.03 5.00
C ALA A 60 25.26 0.50 6.34
N ALA A 61 24.98 1.41 7.27
CA ALA A 61 24.20 1.14 8.47
C ALA A 61 23.28 2.34 8.80
N VAL A 62 22.13 2.04 9.40
CA VAL A 62 21.14 3.01 9.85
C VAL A 62 20.65 2.56 11.22
N LYS A 63 21.03 3.28 12.28
CA LYS A 63 20.57 3.00 13.65
C LYS A 63 20.76 1.53 14.07
N GLY A 64 21.94 0.98 13.75
CA GLY A 64 22.31 -0.41 14.07
C GLY A 64 21.85 -1.45 13.03
N LEU A 65 20.99 -1.10 12.09
CA LEU A 65 20.58 -1.99 10.99
C LEU A 65 21.49 -1.84 9.79
N THR A 66 22.04 -2.94 9.28
CA THR A 66 22.88 -2.94 8.08
C THR A 66 22.08 -3.31 6.83
N ARG A 67 22.69 -3.19 5.65
CA ARG A 67 22.13 -3.73 4.39
C ARG A 67 21.94 -5.25 4.39
N ALA A 68 22.63 -5.97 5.27
CA ALA A 68 22.40 -7.40 5.45
C ALA A 68 21.06 -7.65 6.16
N ASP A 69 20.71 -6.80 7.12
CA ASP A 69 19.55 -6.95 8.00
C ASP A 69 18.28 -6.32 7.44
N ALA A 70 18.43 -5.28 6.62
CA ALA A 70 17.30 -4.47 6.20
C ALA A 70 17.14 -4.35 4.69
N ILE A 71 15.93 -3.99 4.26
CA ILE A 71 15.63 -3.48 2.93
C ILE A 71 14.85 -2.16 3.02
N GLU A 72 15.07 -1.25 2.09
CA GLU A 72 14.40 0.05 2.10
C GLU A 72 13.11 0.02 1.26
N LEU A 73 11.97 0.33 1.87
CA LEU A 73 10.76 0.74 1.18
C LEU A 73 10.93 2.21 0.74
N SER A 74 11.47 2.39 -0.47
CA SER A 74 12.00 3.67 -0.95
C SER A 74 10.93 4.59 -1.53
N ARG A 75 9.83 4.02 -2.05
CA ARG A 75 8.68 4.77 -2.56
C ARG A 75 7.38 4.12 -2.13
N VAL A 76 6.43 4.98 -1.79
CA VAL A 76 5.01 4.66 -1.67
C VAL A 76 4.27 5.84 -2.27
N CYS A 77 3.43 5.59 -3.26
CA CYS A 77 2.62 6.61 -3.89
C CYS A 77 1.28 6.03 -4.31
N ALA A 78 0.25 6.86 -4.33
CA ALA A 78 -1.07 6.45 -4.75
C ALA A 78 -1.79 7.61 -5.39
N GLU A 79 -2.70 7.28 -6.30
CA GLU A 79 -3.62 8.25 -6.89
C GLU A 79 -4.47 8.94 -5.81
N ARG A 80 -4.82 8.20 -4.75
CA ARG A 80 -5.54 8.70 -3.59
C ARG A 80 -4.72 8.43 -2.31
N PRO A 81 -4.46 9.45 -1.46
CA PRO A 81 -3.51 9.31 -0.34
C PRO A 81 -3.83 8.20 0.67
N ASP A 82 -5.10 7.88 0.88
CA ASP A 82 -5.57 6.83 1.78
C ASP A 82 -5.13 5.42 1.34
N LEU A 83 -4.98 5.20 0.03
CA LEU A 83 -4.53 3.92 -0.52
C LEU A 83 -3.06 3.61 -0.23
N CYS A 84 -2.24 4.61 0.10
CA CYS A 84 -0.84 4.38 0.48
C CYS A 84 -0.73 3.40 1.65
N ARG A 85 -1.63 3.49 2.63
CA ARG A 85 -1.63 2.57 3.78
C ARG A 85 -2.02 1.16 3.38
N VAL A 86 -3.00 1.02 2.48
CA VAL A 86 -3.39 -0.28 1.92
C VAL A 86 -2.22 -0.91 1.19
N ALA A 87 -1.55 -0.15 0.31
CA ALA A 87 -0.39 -0.62 -0.43
C ALA A 87 0.77 -1.05 0.49
N VAL A 88 1.06 -0.27 1.55
CA VAL A 88 2.07 -0.65 2.55
C VAL A 88 1.71 -1.94 3.29
N ARG A 89 0.44 -2.13 3.66
CA ARG A 89 -0.02 -3.38 4.31
C ARG A 89 0.13 -4.57 3.39
N LEU A 90 -0.32 -4.46 2.13
CA LEU A 90 -0.22 -5.53 1.14
C LEU A 90 1.25 -5.88 0.86
N TRP A 91 2.09 -4.87 0.64
CA TRP A 91 3.53 -5.07 0.45
C TRP A 91 4.17 -5.80 1.62
N ARG A 92 3.89 -5.36 2.85
CA ARG A 92 4.44 -5.95 4.06
C ARG A 92 4.01 -7.40 4.28
N GLU A 93 2.75 -7.71 3.93
CA GLU A 93 2.18 -9.04 4.16
C GLU A 93 2.62 -10.05 3.09
N PHE A 94 2.64 -9.63 1.82
CA PHE A 94 2.80 -10.56 0.70
C PHE A 94 4.15 -10.48 -0.01
N ILE A 95 4.81 -9.32 0.04
CA ILE A 95 6.04 -9.08 -0.73
C ILE A 95 7.27 -9.14 0.16
N PHE A 96 7.26 -8.42 1.29
CA PHE A 96 8.40 -8.33 2.17
C PHE A 96 8.92 -9.68 2.69
N PRO A 97 8.09 -10.66 3.08
CA PRO A 97 8.59 -11.97 3.54
C PRO A 97 9.46 -12.69 2.50
N ALA A 98 9.14 -12.52 1.21
CA ALA A 98 9.91 -13.12 0.11
C ALA A 98 11.30 -12.49 -0.07
N MET A 99 11.54 -11.29 0.46
CA MET A 99 12.83 -10.59 0.37
C MET A 99 13.89 -11.14 1.33
N LYS A 100 13.50 -12.03 2.27
CA LYS A 100 14.41 -12.70 3.22
C LYS A 100 15.25 -11.73 4.05
N LYS A 101 14.65 -10.60 4.44
CA LYS A 101 15.26 -9.60 5.32
C LYS A 101 14.48 -9.55 6.63
N PRO A 102 15.16 -9.51 7.80
CA PRO A 102 14.46 -9.38 9.07
C PRO A 102 13.80 -8.01 9.23
N TRP A 103 14.33 -6.96 8.59
CA TRP A 103 13.82 -5.60 8.72
C TRP A 103 13.44 -4.96 7.39
N ALA A 104 12.33 -4.23 7.39
CA ALA A 104 12.04 -3.20 6.42
C ALA A 104 12.31 -1.84 7.06
N ILE A 105 12.91 -0.92 6.30
CA ILE A 105 13.08 0.47 6.72
C ILE A 105 12.46 1.43 5.72
N SER A 106 12.02 2.59 6.19
CA SER A 106 11.62 3.68 5.30
C SER A 106 11.97 5.03 5.92
N TYR A 107 12.29 5.98 5.05
CA TYR A 107 12.55 7.36 5.43
C TYR A 107 11.33 8.22 5.12
N GLN A 108 10.91 9.01 6.09
CA GLN A 108 9.80 9.93 5.93
C GLN A 108 10.24 11.35 6.24
N ASP A 109 9.87 12.29 5.37
CA ASP A 109 10.09 13.72 5.61
C ASP A 109 9.40 14.17 6.91
N ALA A 110 10.19 14.62 7.88
CA ALA A 110 9.73 14.92 9.23
C ALA A 110 8.96 16.24 9.34
N VAL A 111 9.11 17.13 8.36
CA VAL A 111 8.45 18.44 8.35
C VAL A 111 7.01 18.30 7.84
N ILE A 112 6.80 17.46 6.82
CA ILE A 112 5.51 17.39 6.12
C ILE A 112 4.61 16.29 6.67
N HIS A 113 5.17 15.22 7.24
CA HIS A 113 4.40 14.05 7.61
C HIS A 113 4.40 13.79 9.12
N GLY A 114 3.22 13.57 9.68
CA GLY A 114 3.03 13.19 11.09
C GLY A 114 3.28 11.71 11.40
N GLY A 115 3.83 10.90 10.49
CA GLY A 115 4.06 9.48 10.75
C GLY A 115 2.89 8.52 10.53
N ASN A 116 1.70 9.02 10.19
CA ASN A 116 0.47 8.20 10.13
C ASN A 116 0.57 6.98 9.22
N LEU A 117 1.24 7.10 8.06
CA LEU A 117 1.46 5.99 7.12
C LEU A 117 2.14 4.77 7.76
N TYR A 118 3.00 5.00 8.76
CA TYR A 118 3.83 3.96 9.38
C TYR A 118 3.31 3.60 10.77
N ARG A 119 3.01 4.60 11.60
CA ARG A 119 2.58 4.43 12.99
C ARG A 119 1.36 3.52 13.12
N PHE A 120 0.39 3.67 12.23
CA PHE A 120 -0.85 2.89 12.26
C PHE A 120 -0.77 1.54 11.56
N ASP A 121 0.43 1.17 11.10
CA ASP A 121 0.70 -0.05 10.34
C ASP A 121 1.82 -0.88 11.00
N GLY A 122 2.00 -0.68 12.32
CA GLY A 122 2.87 -1.49 13.17
C GLY A 122 4.36 -1.17 13.03
N TRP A 123 4.72 -0.13 12.27
CA TRP A 123 6.10 0.34 12.17
C TRP A 123 6.49 1.09 13.44
N VAL A 124 7.76 0.98 13.80
CA VAL A 124 8.36 1.69 14.92
C VAL A 124 9.32 2.74 14.41
N ARG A 125 9.36 3.90 15.07
CA ARG A 125 10.37 4.92 14.78
C ARG A 125 11.66 4.55 15.50
N ILE A 126 12.74 4.35 14.74
CA ILE A 126 14.05 3.94 15.27
C ILE A 126 15.08 5.06 15.22
N GLY A 127 14.73 6.20 14.63
CA GLY A 127 15.65 7.32 14.57
C GLY A 127 15.12 8.57 13.89
N PHE A 128 15.95 9.59 13.97
CA PHE A 128 15.84 10.85 13.25
C PHE A 128 17.18 11.11 12.55
N SER A 129 17.14 11.70 11.35
CA SER A 129 18.32 12.00 10.56
C SER A 129 18.10 13.25 9.72
N HIS A 130 19.15 14.05 9.57
CA HIS A 130 19.21 15.12 8.59
C HIS A 130 19.99 14.64 7.37
N SER A 131 19.40 14.75 6.18
CA SER A 131 20.13 14.51 4.94
C SER A 131 20.93 15.74 4.54
N GLY A 132 22.13 15.57 4.00
CA GLY A 132 22.89 16.68 3.42
C GLY A 132 22.25 17.24 2.15
N LYS A 133 22.79 18.36 1.66
CA LYS A 133 22.43 18.94 0.36
C LYS A 133 22.59 17.88 -0.73
N ASP A 134 21.56 17.68 -1.55
CA ASP A 134 21.63 16.77 -2.70
C ASP A 134 22.62 17.34 -3.71
N THR A 135 23.75 16.66 -3.90
CA THR A 135 24.84 17.12 -4.79
C THR A 135 24.43 17.16 -6.25
N ARG A 136 23.38 16.44 -6.65
CA ARG A 136 22.92 16.38 -8.05
C ARG A 136 21.92 17.48 -8.36
N SER A 137 20.92 17.65 -7.49
CA SER A 137 19.84 18.62 -7.70
C SER A 137 20.07 19.97 -7.02
N GLY A 138 21.09 20.06 -6.16
CA GLY A 138 21.33 21.23 -5.31
C GLY A 138 20.30 21.44 -4.21
N ARG A 139 19.27 20.57 -4.12
CA ARG A 139 18.18 20.71 -3.15
C ARG A 139 18.72 20.62 -1.72
N PRO A 140 18.21 21.47 -0.81
CA PRO A 140 18.64 21.43 0.58
C PRO A 140 18.34 20.07 1.20
N GLY A 141 19.15 19.76 2.20
CA GLY A 141 18.93 18.67 3.12
C GLY A 141 17.55 18.69 3.73
N ARG A 142 17.05 17.51 4.09
CA ARG A 142 15.74 17.35 4.74
C ARG A 142 15.87 16.53 6.00
N ASP A 143 15.10 16.94 6.99
CA ASP A 143 14.86 16.18 8.21
C ASP A 143 13.97 14.99 7.93
N LYS A 144 14.35 13.84 8.47
CA LYS A 144 13.67 12.57 8.22
C LYS A 144 13.53 11.76 9.49
N TYR A 145 12.35 11.18 9.67
CA TYR A 145 12.18 10.05 10.56
C TYR A 145 12.59 8.77 9.85
N VAL A 146 13.27 7.89 10.59
CA VAL A 146 13.58 6.53 10.18
C VAL A 146 12.56 5.61 10.83
N TRP A 147 11.74 4.98 10.01
CA TRP A 147 10.77 3.98 10.40
C TRP A 147 11.33 2.59 10.10
N ALA A 148 11.06 1.64 10.98
CA ALA A 148 11.43 0.25 10.80
C ALA A 148 10.25 -0.67 11.11
N TRP A 149 10.22 -1.80 10.42
CA TRP A 149 9.27 -2.88 10.65
C TRP A 149 9.99 -4.22 10.62
N ASN A 150 9.64 -5.08 11.56
CA ASN A 150 10.04 -6.48 11.64
C ASN A 150 8.75 -7.30 11.76
N ALA A 151 8.70 -8.54 11.30
CA ALA A 151 7.51 -9.38 11.46
C ALA A 151 7.16 -9.64 12.93
N ASP A 152 8.18 -9.82 13.79
CA ASP A 152 8.02 -10.08 15.21
C ASP A 152 7.73 -8.78 16.00
N PRO A 153 6.54 -8.65 16.62
CA PRO A 153 6.19 -7.49 17.43
C PRO A 153 7.10 -7.26 18.64
N ALA A 154 7.61 -8.32 19.27
CA ALA A 154 8.47 -8.22 20.44
C ALA A 154 9.83 -7.61 20.06
N ILE A 155 10.40 -8.07 18.93
CA ILE A 155 11.61 -7.48 18.36
C ILE A 155 11.36 -6.00 18.04
N ARG A 156 10.27 -5.64 17.35
CA ARG A 156 9.93 -4.24 17.05
C ARG A 156 9.89 -3.37 18.31
N ALA A 157 9.21 -3.84 19.36
CA ALA A 157 9.07 -3.11 20.62
C ALA A 157 10.42 -2.86 21.30
N SER A 158 11.34 -3.82 21.24
CA SER A 158 12.69 -3.70 21.83
C SER A 158 13.60 -2.71 21.09
N THR A 159 13.33 -2.44 19.80
CA THR A 159 14.15 -1.56 18.95
C THR A 159 13.72 -0.09 19.03
N VAL A 160 12.61 0.21 19.72
CA VAL A 160 12.17 1.59 19.92
C VAL A 160 13.22 2.28 20.80
N GLU A 161 14.00 3.20 20.22
CA GLU A 161 14.78 4.14 21.03
C GLU A 161 13.79 4.79 22.01
N PRO A 162 14.08 4.81 23.33
CA PRO A 162 13.30 5.61 24.26
C PRO A 162 13.25 7.00 23.66
N ILE A 163 12.06 7.51 23.35
CA ILE A 163 11.90 8.89 22.92
C ILE A 163 12.51 9.69 24.06
N GLN A 164 13.74 10.19 23.88
CA GLN A 164 14.42 10.94 24.92
C GLN A 164 13.49 12.11 25.23
N LYS A 165 12.84 12.05 26.39
CA LYS A 165 11.98 13.07 26.98
C LYS A 165 12.73 14.40 27.26
N GLY A 166 13.91 14.58 26.67
CA GLY A 166 14.83 15.68 26.93
C GLY A 166 14.98 16.68 25.77
N CYS A 167 14.38 16.44 24.60
CA CYS A 167 14.28 17.51 23.60
C CYS A 167 13.10 18.41 23.99
N SER A 168 13.38 19.36 24.88
CA SER A 168 12.55 20.53 25.11
C SER A 168 12.31 21.20 23.75
N MET A 169 11.21 20.85 23.10
CA MET A 169 10.60 21.71 22.10
C MET A 169 10.29 22.99 22.85
N THR A 170 11.11 24.02 22.70
CA THR A 170 10.63 25.39 22.93
C THR A 170 9.48 25.57 21.96
N GLU A 171 8.27 25.36 22.47
CA GLU A 171 7.01 25.59 21.79
C GLU A 171 6.99 27.05 21.36
N ASN A 172 7.48 27.32 20.15
CA ASN A 172 7.11 28.51 19.41
C ASN A 172 5.74 28.22 18.77
N THR A 173 4.76 27.92 19.61
CA THR A 173 3.34 27.93 19.27
C THR A 173 2.90 29.38 19.31
N ALA A 174 2.95 30.05 18.17
CA ALA A 174 1.87 30.99 17.90
C ALA A 174 0.55 30.23 18.17
N PRO A 175 -0.42 30.80 18.90
CA PRO A 175 -1.64 30.08 19.24
C PRO A 175 -2.32 29.67 17.95
N LEU A 176 -2.19 28.40 17.60
CA LEU A 176 -3.05 27.78 16.62
C LEU A 176 -4.45 28.01 17.14
N LYS A 177 -5.30 28.67 16.34
CA LYS A 177 -6.74 28.76 16.61
C LYS A 177 -7.18 27.37 17.10
N PRO A 178 -7.85 27.27 18.25
CA PRO A 178 -8.35 25.99 18.72
C PRO A 178 -9.12 25.38 17.55
N ARG A 179 -8.58 24.27 17.00
CA ARG A 179 -9.38 23.41 16.14
C ARG A 179 -10.62 23.14 16.98
N GLN A 180 -11.80 23.52 16.47
CA GLN A 180 -13.05 23.12 17.09
C GLN A 180 -12.94 21.62 17.32
N GLY A 181 -12.71 21.24 18.57
CA GLY A 181 -12.71 19.84 18.95
C GLY A 181 -14.08 19.32 18.57
N LEU A 182 -14.13 18.07 18.12
CA LEU A 182 -15.40 17.35 18.07
C LEU A 182 -15.97 17.45 19.49
N THR A 183 -17.01 18.26 19.66
CA THR A 183 -17.67 18.42 20.95
C THR A 183 -18.26 17.06 21.32
N GLN A 184 -18.40 16.81 22.61
CA GLN A 184 -19.07 15.60 23.10
C GLN A 184 -20.44 15.42 22.41
N GLU A 185 -21.18 16.52 22.25
CA GLU A 185 -22.46 16.58 21.51
C GLU A 185 -22.34 16.12 20.05
N PHE A 186 -21.28 16.49 19.33
CA PHE A 186 -21.10 16.10 17.93
C PHE A 186 -20.73 14.61 17.80
N ILE A 187 -20.00 14.07 18.78
CA ILE A 187 -19.68 12.64 18.85
C ILE A 187 -20.95 11.83 19.17
N GLU A 188 -21.80 12.35 20.06
CA GLU A 188 -23.08 11.74 20.42
C GLU A 188 -24.07 11.75 19.24
N GLN A 189 -24.16 12.85 18.50
CA GLN A 189 -25.00 12.92 17.29
C GLN A 189 -24.57 11.91 16.22
N LEU A 190 -23.27 11.81 15.95
CA LEU A 190 -22.74 10.82 14.99
C LEU A 190 -23.03 9.37 15.41
N ALA A 191 -23.16 9.12 16.71
CA ALA A 191 -23.48 7.80 17.24
C ALA A 191 -24.97 7.48 17.14
N GLU A 192 -25.85 8.44 17.43
CA GLU A 192 -27.29 8.30 17.21
C GLU A 192 -27.59 8.05 15.73
N ASP A 193 -26.98 8.83 14.83
CA ASP A 193 -27.15 8.69 13.38
C ASP A 193 -26.67 7.31 12.86
N ALA A 194 -25.76 6.65 13.59
CA ALA A 194 -25.24 5.32 13.28
C ALA A 194 -26.01 4.17 13.95
N GLY A 195 -27.13 4.45 14.64
CA GLY A 195 -27.96 3.45 15.31
C GLY A 195 -27.47 3.06 16.71
N GLY A 196 -26.82 3.97 17.42
CA GLY A 196 -26.13 3.74 18.70
C GLY A 196 -27.01 3.45 19.92
N GLU A 197 -28.34 3.30 19.79
CA GLU A 197 -29.24 3.02 20.93
C GLU A 197 -28.88 1.74 21.69
N GLU A 198 -28.14 0.81 21.06
CA GLU A 198 -27.72 -0.45 21.68
C GLU A 198 -26.55 -0.32 22.67
N TYR A 199 -25.80 0.80 22.64
CA TYR A 199 -24.62 1.01 23.49
C TYR A 199 -24.67 2.36 24.20
N GLY A 200 -25.06 2.33 25.48
CA GLY A 200 -25.16 3.54 26.31
C GLY A 200 -23.85 4.35 26.41
N PRO A 201 -23.93 5.61 26.87
CA PRO A 201 -22.85 6.61 26.79
C PRO A 201 -21.54 6.25 27.51
N ARG A 202 -21.49 5.18 28.31
CA ARG A 202 -20.32 4.75 29.08
C ARG A 202 -19.51 3.59 28.48
N THR A 203 -19.91 3.00 27.35
CA THR A 203 -19.28 1.79 26.78
C THR A 203 -18.45 2.02 25.52
N TRP A 204 -17.98 3.24 25.26
CA TRP A 204 -17.02 3.56 24.20
C TRP A 204 -15.59 3.07 24.51
N ASN A 205 -15.45 1.85 25.02
CA ASN A 205 -14.15 1.22 25.22
C ASN A 205 -13.62 0.61 23.89
N MET A 206 -12.38 0.13 23.90
CA MET A 206 -11.73 -0.50 22.74
C MET A 206 -12.52 -1.69 22.13
N ALA A 207 -13.38 -2.35 22.91
CA ALA A 207 -14.24 -3.42 22.45
C ALA A 207 -15.33 -2.92 21.50
N PHE A 208 -15.93 -1.74 21.72
CA PHE A 208 -16.88 -1.16 20.77
C PHE A 208 -16.20 -0.81 19.44
N LYS A 209 -15.02 -0.16 19.49
CA LYS A 209 -14.24 0.16 18.29
C LYS A 209 -13.84 -1.11 17.53
N ARG A 210 -13.53 -2.19 18.25
CA ARG A 210 -13.21 -3.49 17.68
C ARG A 210 -14.45 -4.16 17.07
N ASP A 211 -15.58 -4.13 17.76
CA ASP A 211 -16.85 -4.69 17.28
C ASP A 211 -17.35 -3.95 16.03
N ALA A 212 -17.32 -2.61 16.03
CA ALA A 212 -17.64 -1.79 14.86
C ALA A 212 -16.73 -2.10 13.67
N LEU A 213 -15.43 -2.33 13.91
CA LEU A 213 -14.49 -2.73 12.86
C LEU A 213 -14.80 -4.13 12.32
N HIS A 214 -15.17 -5.08 13.18
CA HIS A 214 -15.59 -6.43 12.78
C HIS A 214 -16.90 -6.40 11.98
N ARG A 215 -17.92 -5.67 12.45
CA ARG A 215 -19.20 -5.50 11.73
C ARG A 215 -18.99 -4.85 10.36
N PHE A 216 -18.08 -3.89 10.26
CA PHE A 216 -17.71 -3.28 8.98
C PHE A 216 -17.05 -4.30 8.03
N ALA A 217 -16.12 -5.11 8.53
CA ALA A 217 -15.50 -6.18 7.76
C ALA A 217 -16.53 -7.24 7.29
N ASP A 218 -17.47 -7.64 8.16
CA ASP A 218 -18.54 -8.58 7.82
C ASP A 218 -19.54 -7.99 6.80
N SER A 219 -19.77 -6.68 6.85
CA SER A 219 -20.57 -5.97 5.86
C SER A 219 -19.91 -6.00 4.48
N ILE A 220 -18.59 -5.76 4.42
CA ILE A 220 -17.82 -5.89 3.17
C ILE A 220 -17.87 -7.34 2.66
N ALA A 221 -17.69 -8.34 3.53
CA ALA A 221 -17.72 -9.74 3.14
C ALA A 221 -19.09 -10.16 2.55
N ARG A 222 -20.20 -9.75 3.17
CA ARG A 222 -21.56 -10.00 2.66
C ARG A 222 -21.82 -9.29 1.35
N PHE A 223 -21.37 -8.04 1.21
CA PHE A 223 -21.46 -7.31 -0.04
C PHE A 223 -20.73 -8.07 -1.17
N CYS A 224 -19.50 -8.53 -0.93
CA CYS A 224 -18.75 -9.34 -1.89
C CYS A 224 -19.44 -10.67 -2.23
N GLN A 225 -20.05 -11.36 -1.27
CA GLN A 225 -20.81 -12.59 -1.53
C GLN A 225 -22.07 -12.34 -2.37
N SER A 226 -22.79 -11.24 -2.10
CA SER A 226 -23.98 -10.89 -2.88
C SER A 226 -23.63 -10.55 -4.34
N ALA A 227 -22.51 -9.85 -4.57
CA ALA A 227 -22.02 -9.54 -5.90
C ALA A 227 -21.63 -10.80 -6.71
N LEU A 228 -21.13 -11.85 -6.04
CA LEU A 228 -20.81 -13.14 -6.67
C LEU A 228 -22.07 -13.96 -7.02
N THR A 229 -23.16 -13.77 -6.29
CA THR A 229 -24.42 -14.51 -6.50
C THR A 229 -25.22 -13.97 -7.69
N ILE A 230 -24.99 -12.73 -8.12
CA ILE A 230 -25.66 -12.10 -9.26
C ILE A 230 -25.10 -12.60 -10.61
N GLN A 231 -24.07 -13.45 -10.60
CA GLN A 231 -23.35 -13.89 -11.80
C GLN A 231 -23.71 -15.29 -12.32
N GLU A 232 -24.80 -15.92 -11.87
CA GLU A 232 -25.39 -17.05 -12.60
C GLU A 232 -26.41 -16.54 -13.62
N PRO A 233 -26.07 -16.42 -14.92
CA PRO A 233 -27.10 -16.28 -15.92
C PRO A 233 -27.96 -17.54 -15.90
N ALA A 234 -29.27 -17.37 -15.83
CA ALA A 234 -30.23 -18.45 -16.01
C ALA A 234 -29.86 -19.23 -17.28
N SER A 235 -29.44 -20.48 -17.11
CA SER A 235 -29.20 -21.37 -18.23
C SER A 235 -30.54 -21.64 -18.90
N GLU A 236 -30.77 -21.04 -20.06
CA GLU A 236 -31.89 -21.41 -20.90
C GLU A 236 -31.74 -22.90 -21.29
N PRO A 237 -32.82 -23.70 -21.23
CA PRO A 237 -32.78 -25.08 -21.68
C PRO A 237 -32.55 -25.09 -23.19
N VAL A 238 -31.35 -25.47 -23.60
CA VAL A 238 -31.00 -25.70 -25.02
C VAL A 238 -31.84 -26.88 -25.52
N ALA A 239 -32.86 -26.56 -26.31
CA ALA A 239 -33.68 -27.53 -27.02
C ALA A 239 -32.78 -28.40 -27.92
N THR A 240 -32.69 -29.68 -27.56
CA THR A 240 -31.92 -30.67 -28.32
C THR A 240 -32.72 -31.07 -29.55
N GLY A 241 -32.41 -30.48 -30.69
CA GLY A 241 -33.00 -30.88 -31.96
C GLY A 241 -32.31 -30.25 -33.15
N LEU A 242 -31.34 -30.94 -33.75
CA LEU A 242 -31.45 -31.47 -35.13
C LEU A 242 -30.11 -32.09 -35.59
N ARG A 243 -30.27 -33.17 -36.35
CA ARG A 243 -29.26 -33.91 -37.13
C ARG A 243 -28.79 -33.14 -38.36
N LEU A 244 -27.72 -33.69 -38.97
CA LEU A 244 -27.16 -33.52 -40.33
C LEU A 244 -25.89 -32.67 -40.37
N SER A 245 -24.84 -32.98 -41.12
CA SER A 245 -24.43 -34.18 -41.86
C SER A 245 -22.91 -34.07 -42.03
N ALA A 246 -22.21 -35.21 -42.09
CA ALA A 246 -20.81 -35.25 -42.47
C ALA A 246 -20.72 -35.05 -43.99
N ASP A 247 -20.07 -33.96 -44.41
CA ASP A 247 -19.52 -33.87 -45.77
C ASP A 247 -18.18 -33.11 -45.74
N ARG A 248 -17.16 -33.88 -46.12
CA ARG A 248 -15.98 -33.51 -46.94
C ARG A 248 -15.49 -32.07 -46.89
N LEU A 249 -14.26 -31.90 -46.38
CA LEU A 249 -13.26 -31.04 -47.03
C LEU A 249 -11.87 -31.69 -46.95
N ASP A 250 -11.51 -32.35 -48.06
CA ASP A 250 -10.11 -32.49 -48.51
C ASP A 250 -9.64 -31.11 -49.00
N ALA A 251 -8.52 -30.62 -48.46
CA ALA A 251 -7.72 -29.58 -49.12
C ALA A 251 -6.27 -29.58 -48.57
N SER A 252 -5.45 -30.43 -49.19
CA SER A 252 -4.09 -30.16 -49.65
C SER A 252 -3.39 -28.87 -49.15
N PHE A 253 -2.35 -29.05 -48.33
CA PHE A 253 -1.27 -28.08 -48.12
C PHE A 253 -0.24 -28.15 -49.27
N PRO A 254 0.08 -27.04 -49.96
CA PRO A 254 1.28 -26.98 -50.77
C PRO A 254 2.50 -26.56 -49.94
N ASN A 255 3.55 -27.37 -50.02
CA ASN A 255 4.92 -27.02 -49.71
C ASN A 255 5.32 -25.71 -50.42
N ARG A 256 5.89 -24.75 -49.66
CA ARG A 256 6.75 -23.72 -50.23
C ARG A 256 8.18 -23.93 -49.74
N THR A 257 8.94 -24.59 -50.61
CA THR A 257 10.39 -24.44 -50.73
C THR A 257 10.70 -23.20 -51.58
N GLY A 258 11.71 -22.43 -51.18
CA GLY A 258 12.32 -21.36 -51.98
C GLY A 258 13.03 -20.38 -51.05
N THR A 259 14.33 -20.55 -50.77
CA THR A 259 15.50 -20.07 -51.53
C THR A 259 15.61 -18.55 -51.62
N ASP A 260 16.71 -18.07 -51.03
CA ASP A 260 17.71 -17.16 -51.61
C ASP A 260 17.55 -15.62 -51.58
N ASN A 261 18.58 -15.06 -50.93
CA ASN A 261 19.47 -13.97 -51.34
C ASN A 261 19.04 -12.50 -51.14
N GLY A 262 19.90 -11.81 -50.38
CA GLY A 262 19.95 -10.37 -50.16
C GLY A 262 20.87 -10.05 -48.97
#